data_AF-A0A251XGP0-F1
#
_entry.id   AF-A0A251XGP0-F1
#
_cell.length_a   1.000
_cell.length_b   1.000
_cell.length_c   1.000
_cell.angle_alpha   90.00
_cell.angle_beta   90.00
_cell.angle_gamma   90.00
#
_symmetry.space_group_name_H-M   'P 1'
#
loop_
_entity.id
_entity.type
_entity.pdbx_description
1 polymer ?
#
loop_
_entity_poly.entity_id
_entity_poly.type
_entity_poly.pdbx_seq_one_letter_code
_entity_poly.pdbx_strand_id
1 'polypeptide(L)'
;MAGQGVVFETLQLSQLRAYRTGGTVHIVINNQVGFTTPPSESRSSVYSTDVAKSIQAPIFHVNGDDPEAVARVAHLAFEFRQEFKKDVVIDLVCYRRRGHNEGDDPSMTQPLMYNLIEAKRSVRKLYTEALVGRGDITQEEYDAAQKDFQDRLERAFAETHAAQTSSIPIQTQDAGAVADLERPDSQQDDGHGEPETTGVSESVIQTIGDAHDNPPQGFSVHPKLQALMRKRLEMSRSGSIDWAFGELLAIGSLLLENTPVRLAGQDSRRGTFVQRHAVLHDRDNGQEWLPLANLSDRQARFWIYDTLLSEYAAMGFEYGYSVERPDALVLWEAQFGDFANGAQTIIDEFISSAEQKWGQRSSVVLLLPHGYEGQGPDHSSARIERFLQLCAEQNMTVARPSTPRRTSTCCAARRTRGPAARSWSSPRRPCCGSAARRATSRHSHRAASSR
;
A
#
# COMPACT_ATOMS: atom_id res chain seq x y z
N MET A 1 1.49 -14.96 -12.07
CA MET A 1 1.62 -15.36 -10.65
C MET A 1 3.02 -15.91 -10.32
N ALA A 2 3.59 -16.81 -11.12
CA ALA A 2 4.84 -17.52 -10.76
C ALA A 2 6.16 -16.72 -10.80
N GLY A 3 6.30 -15.72 -11.69
CA GLY A 3 7.60 -15.08 -11.96
C GLY A 3 7.91 -13.78 -11.21
N GLN A 4 6.94 -13.20 -10.49
CA GLN A 4 7.10 -11.90 -9.83
C GLN A 4 7.15 -12.08 -8.31
N GLY A 5 8.28 -11.72 -7.68
CA GLY A 5 8.51 -11.94 -6.25
C GLY A 5 7.49 -11.27 -5.32
N VAL A 6 6.95 -10.12 -5.73
CA VAL A 6 5.92 -9.39 -4.97
C VAL A 6 4.64 -10.20 -4.74
N VAL A 7 4.34 -11.18 -5.61
CA VAL A 7 3.21 -12.10 -5.42
C VAL A 7 3.42 -12.92 -4.15
N PHE A 8 4.60 -13.51 -3.99
CA PHE A 8 4.95 -14.28 -2.80
C PHE A 8 4.96 -13.38 -1.56
N GLU A 9 5.60 -12.21 -1.64
CA GLU A 9 5.63 -11.25 -0.52
C GLU A 9 4.21 -10.86 -0.07
N THR A 10 3.31 -10.60 -1.02
CA THR A 10 1.91 -10.24 -0.73
C THR A 10 1.13 -11.41 -0.13
N LEU A 11 1.33 -12.64 -0.61
CA LEU A 11 0.74 -13.82 0.01
C LEU A 11 1.17 -13.95 1.48
N GLN A 12 2.44 -13.69 1.79
CA GLN A 12 2.94 -13.72 3.17
C GLN A 12 2.29 -12.68 4.07
N LEU A 13 1.81 -11.55 3.52
CA LEU A 13 1.05 -10.54 4.28
C LEU A 13 -0.35 -11.03 4.70
N SER A 14 -0.94 -11.98 3.98
CA SER A 14 -2.37 -12.32 4.02
C SER A 14 -2.95 -12.62 5.42
N GLN A 15 -2.13 -13.15 6.34
CA GLN A 15 -2.56 -13.54 7.70
C GLN A 15 -1.86 -12.74 8.81
N LEU A 16 -0.90 -11.86 8.47
CA LEU A 16 -0.18 -11.07 9.47
C LEU A 16 -1.10 -10.01 10.08
N ARG A 17 -1.02 -9.81 11.41
CA ARG A 17 -1.89 -8.89 12.18
C ARG A 17 -2.02 -7.51 11.55
N ALA A 18 -0.92 -6.99 11.02
CA ALA A 18 -0.82 -5.64 10.45
C ALA A 18 -1.45 -5.49 9.05
N TYR A 19 -1.70 -6.60 8.35
CA TYR A 19 -1.94 -6.64 6.91
C TYR A 19 -3.12 -7.50 6.47
N ARG A 20 -3.59 -8.42 7.32
CA ARG A 20 -4.68 -9.34 6.97
C ARG A 20 -5.94 -8.58 6.54
N THR A 21 -6.52 -8.99 5.41
CA THR A 21 -7.76 -8.47 4.84
C THR A 21 -8.92 -9.47 4.93
N GLY A 22 -8.71 -10.56 5.67
CA GLY A 22 -9.69 -11.65 5.80
C GLY A 22 -9.74 -12.57 4.58
N GLY A 23 -8.61 -12.74 3.89
CA GLY A 23 -8.49 -13.61 2.73
C GLY A 23 -8.81 -12.91 1.41
N THR A 24 -7.94 -13.10 0.42
CA THR A 24 -8.11 -12.62 -0.96
C THR A 24 -8.51 -13.77 -1.89
N VAL A 25 -9.51 -13.53 -2.76
CA VAL A 25 -9.85 -14.46 -3.84
C VAL A 25 -8.99 -14.12 -5.05
N HIS A 26 -8.09 -15.03 -5.44
CA HIS A 26 -7.20 -14.87 -6.57
C HIS A 26 -7.76 -15.62 -7.78
N ILE A 27 -7.87 -14.95 -8.92
CA ILE A 27 -8.21 -15.58 -10.20
C ILE A 27 -7.00 -15.46 -11.13
N VAL A 28 -6.38 -16.58 -11.46
CA VAL A 28 -5.29 -16.63 -12.43
C VAL A 28 -5.88 -17.01 -13.78
N ILE A 29 -5.86 -16.06 -14.71
CA ILE A 29 -6.20 -16.30 -16.11
C ILE A 29 -5.02 -17.05 -16.77
N ASN A 30 -5.05 -18.38 -16.66
CA ASN A 30 -3.99 -19.25 -17.14
C ASN A 30 -4.25 -19.62 -18.60
N ASN A 31 -3.97 -18.67 -19.49
CA ASN A 31 -4.02 -18.85 -20.94
C ASN A 31 -2.84 -19.65 -21.52
N GLN A 32 -2.01 -20.23 -20.64
CA GLN A 32 -0.88 -21.11 -20.95
C GLN A 32 0.28 -20.45 -21.71
N VAL A 33 0.35 -19.11 -21.81
CA VAL A 33 1.49 -18.42 -22.45
C VAL A 33 1.69 -17.01 -21.89
N GLY A 34 2.94 -16.65 -21.59
CA GLY A 34 3.33 -15.29 -21.20
C GLY A 34 4.06 -14.60 -22.35
N PHE A 35 3.43 -13.64 -23.02
CA PHE A 35 3.96 -13.08 -24.29
C PHE A 35 4.15 -14.20 -25.33
N THR A 36 5.39 -14.66 -25.54
CA THR A 36 5.79 -15.80 -26.38
C THR A 36 6.31 -16.98 -25.56
N THR A 37 6.50 -16.83 -24.25
CA THR A 37 7.14 -17.81 -23.38
C THR A 37 6.15 -18.89 -22.90
N PRO A 38 6.43 -20.18 -23.12
CA PRO A 38 5.54 -21.26 -22.72
C PRO A 38 5.64 -21.58 -21.21
N PRO A 39 4.73 -22.42 -20.69
CA PRO A 39 4.70 -22.83 -19.28
C PRO A 39 6.02 -23.47 -18.80
N SER A 40 6.64 -24.29 -19.64
CA SER A 40 7.90 -25.00 -19.35
C SER A 40 9.10 -24.07 -19.15
N GLU A 41 9.03 -22.84 -19.64
CA GLU A 41 10.12 -21.85 -19.57
C GLU A 41 9.80 -20.70 -18.60
N SER A 42 8.56 -20.59 -18.12
CA SER A 42 8.13 -19.49 -17.25
C SER A 42 8.12 -19.84 -15.76
N ARG A 43 8.29 -21.13 -15.40
CA ARG A 43 8.28 -21.61 -14.01
C ARG A 43 8.95 -22.97 -13.88
N SER A 44 9.37 -23.30 -12.65
CA SER A 44 10.00 -24.59 -12.31
C SER A 44 9.06 -25.60 -11.63
N SER A 45 7.76 -25.28 -11.54
CA SER A 45 6.74 -26.13 -10.93
C SER A 45 5.62 -26.46 -11.93
N VAL A 46 4.76 -27.42 -11.59
CA VAL A 46 3.70 -27.89 -12.48
C VAL A 46 2.67 -26.77 -12.75
N TYR A 47 2.14 -26.16 -11.68
CA TYR A 47 1.07 -25.18 -11.79
C TYR A 47 1.57 -23.75 -11.61
N SER A 48 0.97 -22.81 -12.35
CA SER A 48 1.28 -21.38 -12.24
C SER A 48 0.92 -20.78 -10.87
N THR A 49 0.10 -21.50 -10.10
CA THR A 49 -0.45 -21.16 -8.79
C THR A 49 0.30 -21.79 -7.62
N ASP A 50 1.34 -22.60 -7.87
CA ASP A 50 2.05 -23.33 -6.81
C ASP A 50 2.68 -22.42 -5.73
N VAL A 51 2.96 -21.15 -6.05
CA VAL A 51 3.42 -20.16 -5.07
C VAL A 51 2.45 -19.99 -3.90
N ALA A 52 1.14 -20.18 -4.13
CA ALA A 52 0.11 -20.07 -3.10
C ALA A 52 0.17 -21.19 -2.04
N LYS A 53 0.87 -22.29 -2.35
CA LYS A 53 1.12 -23.38 -1.38
C LYS A 53 1.99 -22.91 -0.22
N SER A 54 2.78 -21.84 -0.40
CA SER A 54 3.61 -21.26 0.67
C SER A 54 2.82 -20.83 1.90
N ILE A 55 1.57 -20.42 1.71
CA ILE A 55 0.63 -20.03 2.79
C ILE A 55 -0.48 -21.06 2.99
N GLN A 56 -0.35 -22.24 2.37
CA GLN A 56 -1.35 -23.32 2.41
C GLN A 56 -2.74 -22.87 1.96
N ALA A 57 -2.82 -21.97 0.97
CA ALA A 57 -4.10 -21.57 0.38
C ALA A 57 -4.67 -22.73 -0.48
N PRO A 58 -5.98 -23.00 -0.43
CA PRO A 58 -6.61 -23.91 -1.38
C PRO A 58 -6.50 -23.39 -2.81
N ILE A 59 -6.32 -24.32 -3.74
CA ILE A 59 -6.17 -24.05 -5.16
C ILE A 59 -7.17 -24.91 -5.92
N PHE A 60 -8.03 -24.27 -6.70
CA PHE A 60 -8.96 -24.93 -7.60
C PHE A 60 -8.50 -24.74 -9.03
N HIS A 61 -8.23 -25.84 -9.75
CA HIS A 61 -7.95 -25.81 -11.18
C HIS A 61 -9.24 -26.11 -11.93
N VAL A 62 -9.65 -25.21 -12.81
CA VAL A 62 -10.93 -25.32 -13.52
C VAL A 62 -10.75 -25.05 -15.00
N ASN A 63 -11.43 -25.86 -15.83
CA ASN A 63 -11.41 -25.73 -17.28
C ASN A 63 -12.29 -24.55 -17.71
N GLY A 64 -11.70 -23.55 -18.36
CA GLY A 64 -12.41 -22.38 -18.87
C GLY A 64 -13.39 -22.67 -20.01
N ASP A 65 -13.33 -23.85 -20.63
CA ASP A 65 -14.34 -24.31 -21.60
C ASP A 65 -15.64 -24.82 -20.94
N ASP A 66 -15.69 -24.93 -19.61
CA ASP A 66 -16.89 -25.29 -18.83
C ASP A 66 -17.31 -24.11 -17.92
N PRO A 67 -18.13 -23.16 -18.42
CA PRO A 67 -18.55 -22.00 -17.65
C PRO A 67 -19.33 -22.32 -16.37
N GLU A 68 -20.08 -23.43 -16.35
CA GLU A 68 -20.81 -23.84 -15.14
C GLU A 68 -19.86 -24.31 -14.05
N ALA A 69 -18.81 -25.07 -14.40
CA ALA A 69 -17.77 -25.47 -13.45
C ALA A 69 -17.01 -24.25 -12.91
N VAL A 70 -16.70 -23.29 -13.76
CA VAL A 70 -16.07 -22.02 -13.36
C VAL A 70 -16.95 -21.28 -12.34
N ALA A 71 -18.25 -21.16 -12.62
CA ALA A 71 -19.19 -20.52 -11.70
C ALA A 71 -19.31 -21.26 -10.35
N ARG A 72 -19.34 -22.60 -10.37
CA ARG A 72 -19.35 -23.43 -9.14
C ARG A 72 -18.08 -23.24 -8.32
N VAL A 73 -16.91 -23.26 -8.96
CA VAL A 73 -15.62 -23.04 -8.28
C VAL A 73 -15.52 -21.62 -7.71
N ALA A 74 -16.03 -20.61 -8.43
CA ALA A 74 -16.08 -19.24 -7.93
C ALA A 74 -16.94 -19.11 -6.66
N HIS A 75 -18.12 -19.75 -6.62
CA HIS A 75 -18.96 -19.80 -5.43
C HIS A 75 -18.24 -20.49 -4.26
N LEU A 76 -17.66 -21.68 -4.50
CA LEU A 76 -16.93 -22.42 -3.47
C LEU A 76 -15.73 -21.64 -2.92
N ALA A 77 -14.97 -20.96 -3.79
CA ALA A 77 -13.86 -20.11 -3.37
C ALA A 77 -14.33 -18.95 -2.50
N PHE A 78 -15.43 -18.28 -2.90
CA PHE A 78 -16.02 -17.21 -2.12
C PHE A 78 -16.50 -17.69 -0.75
N GLU A 79 -17.22 -18.83 -0.68
CA GLU A 79 -17.66 -19.45 0.56
C GLU A 79 -16.46 -19.81 1.47
N PHE A 80 -15.41 -20.41 0.92
CA PHE A 80 -14.17 -20.70 1.66
C PHE A 80 -13.57 -19.43 2.26
N ARG A 81 -13.43 -18.38 1.46
CA ARG A 81 -12.90 -17.08 1.94
C ARG A 81 -13.80 -16.53 3.05
N GLN A 82 -15.12 -16.62 2.90
CA GLN A 82 -16.08 -16.12 3.89
C GLN A 82 -16.03 -16.91 5.20
N GLU A 83 -15.89 -18.23 5.17
CA GLU A 83 -15.81 -19.07 6.36
C GLU A 83 -14.46 -18.94 7.06
N PHE A 84 -13.36 -19.12 6.31
CA PHE A 84 -12.03 -19.30 6.89
C PHE A 84 -11.18 -18.04 6.95
N LYS A 85 -11.60 -16.96 6.26
CA LYS A 85 -10.87 -15.68 6.19
C LYS A 85 -9.41 -15.83 5.71
N LYS A 86 -9.20 -16.75 4.77
CA LYS A 86 -7.91 -17.08 4.15
C LYS A 86 -7.98 -16.93 2.64
N ASP A 87 -6.81 -16.71 2.03
CA ASP A 87 -6.67 -16.63 0.59
C ASP A 87 -7.07 -17.94 -0.08
N VAL A 88 -7.61 -17.84 -1.29
CA VAL A 88 -8.01 -18.97 -2.14
C VAL A 88 -7.69 -18.63 -3.58
N VAL A 89 -7.23 -19.62 -4.35
CA VAL A 89 -6.79 -19.41 -5.73
C VAL A 89 -7.62 -20.24 -6.70
N ILE A 90 -8.11 -19.60 -7.76
CA ILE A 90 -8.75 -20.22 -8.91
C ILE A 90 -7.76 -20.14 -10.07
N ASP A 91 -7.24 -21.29 -10.49
CA ASP A 91 -6.47 -21.45 -11.74
C ASP A 91 -7.46 -21.72 -12.88
N LEU A 92 -7.84 -20.64 -13.59
CA LEU A 92 -8.73 -20.72 -14.74
C LEU A 92 -7.92 -21.09 -15.98
N VAL A 93 -7.88 -22.37 -16.30
CA VAL A 93 -7.13 -22.90 -17.44
C VAL A 93 -7.89 -22.58 -18.73
N CYS A 94 -7.29 -21.75 -19.57
CA CYS A 94 -7.89 -21.27 -20.81
C CYS A 94 -6.84 -21.15 -21.93
N TYR A 95 -7.12 -20.35 -22.94
CA TYR A 95 -6.22 -20.09 -24.06
C TYR A 95 -6.35 -18.65 -24.56
N ARG A 96 -5.31 -18.12 -25.21
CA ARG A 96 -5.32 -16.79 -25.83
C ARG A 96 -5.59 -16.92 -27.32
N ARG A 97 -6.76 -16.45 -27.78
CA ARG A 97 -7.19 -16.62 -29.18
C ARG A 97 -6.33 -15.84 -30.19
N ARG A 98 -5.81 -14.68 -29.79
CA ARG A 98 -4.97 -13.79 -30.63
C ARG A 98 -3.52 -13.79 -30.13
N GLY A 99 -2.64 -13.04 -30.78
CA GLY A 99 -1.30 -12.70 -30.28
C GLY A 99 -1.33 -11.98 -28.93
N HIS A 100 -0.16 -11.62 -28.40
CA HIS A 100 -0.10 -10.90 -27.12
C HIS A 100 -0.79 -9.53 -27.21
N ASN A 101 -0.67 -8.90 -28.38
CA ASN A 101 -1.50 -7.81 -28.84
C ASN A 101 -2.14 -8.19 -30.19
N GLU A 102 -3.10 -7.42 -30.67
CA GLU A 102 -3.90 -7.76 -31.86
C GLU A 102 -3.11 -7.81 -33.18
N GLY A 103 -1.95 -7.15 -33.26
CA GLY A 103 -1.09 -7.14 -34.44
C GLY A 103 0.03 -8.18 -34.41
N ASP A 104 0.21 -8.86 -33.28
CA ASP A 104 1.23 -9.89 -33.08
C ASP A 104 0.77 -11.22 -33.68
N ASP A 105 1.65 -11.88 -34.45
CA ASP A 105 1.42 -13.21 -35.00
C ASP A 105 2.12 -14.26 -34.11
N PRO A 106 1.34 -14.95 -33.26
CA PRO A 106 1.93 -15.84 -32.27
C PRO A 106 2.32 -17.21 -32.86
N SER A 107 1.92 -17.52 -34.10
CA SER A 107 2.34 -18.74 -34.78
C SER A 107 3.86 -18.76 -35.02
N MET A 108 4.51 -17.59 -35.03
CA MET A 108 5.96 -17.46 -35.18
C MET A 108 6.75 -18.12 -34.05
N THR A 109 6.18 -18.22 -32.85
CA THR A 109 6.87 -18.79 -31.67
C THR A 109 6.15 -19.98 -31.06
N GLN A 110 4.83 -20.05 -31.16
CA GLN A 110 4.01 -21.13 -30.58
C GLN A 110 3.09 -21.81 -31.62
N PRO A 111 3.61 -22.28 -32.78
CA PRO A 111 2.80 -22.73 -33.91
C PRO A 111 1.88 -23.91 -33.58
N LEU A 112 2.37 -24.91 -32.83
CA LEU A 112 1.56 -26.08 -32.48
C LEU A 112 0.37 -25.73 -31.59
N MET A 113 0.57 -24.81 -30.64
CA MET A 113 -0.51 -24.34 -29.77
C MET A 113 -1.56 -23.59 -30.58
N TYR A 114 -1.14 -22.72 -31.50
CA TYR A 114 -2.08 -21.92 -32.28
C TYR A 114 -2.81 -22.72 -33.35
N ASN A 115 -2.20 -23.77 -33.94
CA ASN A 115 -2.92 -24.73 -34.78
C ASN A 115 -4.11 -25.37 -34.03
N LEU A 116 -3.94 -25.70 -32.75
CA LEU A 116 -5.02 -26.25 -31.92
C LEU A 116 -6.08 -25.20 -31.59
N ILE A 117 -5.66 -23.97 -31.28
CA ILE A 117 -6.57 -22.86 -30.94
C ILE A 117 -7.42 -22.46 -32.15
N GLU A 118 -6.83 -22.39 -33.34
CA GLU A 118 -7.52 -22.04 -34.59
C GLU A 118 -8.56 -23.10 -35.00
N ALA A 119 -8.24 -24.38 -34.78
CA ALA A 119 -9.18 -25.48 -35.02
C ALA A 119 -10.34 -25.52 -34.00
N LYS A 120 -10.26 -24.76 -32.90
CA LYS A 120 -11.20 -24.82 -31.78
C LYS A 120 -12.31 -23.76 -31.90
N ARG A 121 -13.56 -24.21 -31.71
CA ARG A 121 -14.72 -23.31 -31.54
C ARG A 121 -14.58 -22.50 -30.24
N SER A 122 -15.12 -21.29 -30.21
CA SER A 122 -15.07 -20.46 -29.00
C SER A 122 -15.86 -21.08 -27.85
N VAL A 123 -15.45 -20.79 -26.61
CA VAL A 123 -16.16 -21.17 -25.37
C VAL A 123 -17.65 -20.84 -25.46
N ARG A 124 -18.00 -19.63 -25.90
CA ARG A 124 -19.40 -19.20 -26.07
C ARG A 124 -20.16 -20.16 -26.99
N LYS A 125 -19.60 -20.51 -28.15
CA LYS A 125 -20.26 -21.40 -29.11
C LYS A 125 -20.41 -22.82 -28.56
N LEU A 126 -19.36 -23.34 -27.93
CA LEU A 126 -19.38 -24.66 -27.29
C LEU A 126 -20.46 -24.76 -26.21
N TYR A 127 -20.55 -23.74 -25.35
CA TYR A 127 -21.51 -23.73 -24.26
C TYR A 127 -22.96 -23.56 -24.76
N THR A 128 -23.19 -22.70 -25.75
CA THR A 128 -24.50 -22.58 -26.40
C THR A 128 -24.96 -23.90 -27.00
N GLU A 129 -24.11 -24.55 -27.81
CA GLU A 129 -24.45 -25.83 -28.43
C GLU A 129 -24.75 -26.90 -27.37
N ALA A 130 -24.05 -26.87 -26.23
CA ALA A 130 -24.31 -27.77 -25.10
C ALA A 130 -25.66 -27.48 -24.42
N LEU A 131 -26.06 -26.22 -24.23
CA LEU A 131 -27.37 -25.86 -23.65
C LEU A 131 -28.51 -26.27 -24.58
N VAL A 132 -28.40 -25.96 -25.88
CA VAL A 132 -29.40 -26.35 -26.89
C VAL A 132 -29.47 -27.87 -27.00
N GLY A 133 -28.32 -28.55 -27.03
CA GLY A 133 -28.24 -30.01 -27.11
C GLY A 133 -28.80 -30.74 -25.88
N ARG A 134 -28.75 -30.12 -24.70
CA ARG A 134 -29.38 -30.61 -23.46
C ARG A 134 -30.87 -30.25 -23.36
N GLY A 135 -31.34 -29.30 -24.15
CA GLY A 135 -32.70 -28.76 -24.09
C GLY A 135 -32.92 -27.75 -22.97
N ASP A 136 -31.84 -27.19 -22.41
CA ASP A 136 -31.91 -26.17 -21.35
C ASP A 136 -32.39 -24.80 -21.89
N ILE A 137 -32.14 -24.55 -23.18
CA ILE A 137 -32.64 -23.40 -23.96
C ILE A 137 -33.00 -23.85 -25.37
N THR A 138 -33.85 -23.09 -26.06
CA THR A 138 -34.11 -23.28 -27.50
C THR A 138 -33.13 -22.50 -28.37
N GLN A 139 -33.07 -22.83 -29.67
CA GLN A 139 -32.26 -22.08 -30.64
C GLN A 139 -32.74 -20.62 -30.77
N GLU A 140 -34.06 -20.42 -30.72
CA GLU A 140 -34.68 -19.09 -30.80
C GLU A 140 -34.31 -18.22 -29.60
N GLU A 141 -34.27 -18.79 -28.38
CA GLU A 141 -33.86 -18.08 -27.18
C GLU A 141 -32.39 -17.65 -27.26
N TYR A 142 -31.51 -18.50 -27.80
CA TYR A 142 -30.13 -18.14 -28.05
C TYR A 142 -29.98 -17.02 -29.08
N ASP A 143 -30.66 -17.13 -30.24
CA ASP A 143 -30.57 -16.13 -31.29
C ASP A 143 -31.10 -14.76 -30.80
N ALA A 144 -32.15 -14.76 -29.98
CA ALA A 144 -32.65 -13.57 -29.31
C ALA A 144 -31.62 -12.96 -28.34
N ALA A 145 -30.96 -13.78 -27.51
CA ALA A 145 -29.91 -13.31 -26.60
C ALA A 145 -28.68 -12.75 -27.34
N GLN A 146 -28.29 -13.38 -28.46
CA GLN A 146 -27.21 -12.89 -29.31
C GLN A 146 -27.57 -11.54 -29.94
N LYS A 147 -28.81 -11.39 -30.42
CA LYS A 147 -29.31 -10.14 -30.98
C LYS A 147 -29.34 -9.03 -29.93
N ASP A 148 -29.86 -9.31 -28.74
CA ASP A 148 -29.87 -8.34 -27.63
C ASP A 148 -28.45 -7.85 -27.28
N PHE A 149 -27.47 -8.75 -27.22
CA PHE A 149 -26.07 -8.37 -27.00
C PHE A 149 -25.52 -7.45 -28.10
N GLN A 150 -25.79 -7.77 -29.36
CA GLN A 150 -25.35 -6.96 -30.51
C GLN A 150 -26.03 -5.58 -30.51
N ASP A 151 -27.33 -5.54 -30.27
CA ASP A 151 -28.11 -4.30 -30.19
C ASP A 151 -27.58 -3.40 -29.05
N ARG A 152 -27.20 -3.97 -27.90
CA ARG A 152 -26.58 -3.22 -26.79
C ARG A 152 -25.22 -2.65 -27.16
N LEU A 153 -24.38 -3.42 -27.85
CA LEU A 153 -23.08 -2.93 -28.34
C LEU A 153 -23.25 -1.80 -29.35
N GLU A 154 -24.21 -1.91 -30.27
CA GLU A 154 -24.50 -0.88 -31.27
C GLU A 154 -25.02 0.40 -30.63
N ARG A 155 -25.89 0.29 -29.61
CA ARG A 155 -26.34 1.46 -28.84
C ARG A 155 -25.18 2.14 -28.12
N ALA A 156 -24.34 1.38 -27.41
CA ALA A 156 -23.18 1.94 -26.72
C ALA A 156 -22.21 2.62 -27.70
N PHE A 157 -21.99 2.04 -28.88
CA PHE A 157 -21.18 2.65 -29.93
C PHE A 157 -21.82 3.95 -30.46
N ALA A 158 -23.13 3.96 -30.70
CA ALA A 158 -23.83 5.15 -31.18
C ALA A 158 -23.84 6.28 -30.14
N GLU A 159 -24.08 5.95 -28.86
CA GLU A 159 -24.08 6.90 -27.75
C GLU A 159 -22.68 7.53 -27.55
N THR A 160 -21.62 6.73 -27.55
CA THR A 160 -20.24 7.23 -27.43
C THR A 160 -19.84 8.08 -28.64
N HIS A 161 -20.22 7.67 -29.85
CA HIS A 161 -19.94 8.45 -31.06
C HIS A 161 -20.69 9.79 -31.07
N ALA A 162 -21.95 9.81 -30.63
CA ALA A 162 -22.75 11.03 -30.48
C ALA A 162 -22.18 11.97 -29.40
N ALA A 163 -21.69 11.42 -28.28
CA ALA A 163 -21.06 12.19 -27.22
C ALA A 163 -19.74 12.85 -27.67
N GLN A 164 -18.94 12.17 -28.50
CA GLN A 164 -17.69 12.70 -29.06
C GLN A 164 -17.89 13.73 -30.18
N THR A 165 -19.01 13.66 -30.91
CA THR A 165 -19.31 14.53 -32.07
C THR A 165 -20.21 15.72 -31.73
N SER A 166 -20.81 15.75 -30.54
CA SER A 166 -21.54 16.91 -30.03
C SER A 166 -20.58 18.05 -29.65
N SER A 167 -20.97 19.31 -29.82
CA SER A 167 -20.16 20.48 -29.44
C SER A 167 -19.96 20.52 -27.92
N ILE A 168 -18.83 20.02 -27.43
CA ILE A 168 -18.48 20.04 -26.01
C ILE A 168 -18.16 21.49 -25.61
N PRO A 169 -18.75 22.04 -24.52
CA PRO A 169 -18.32 23.33 -23.98
C PRO A 169 -16.86 23.21 -23.55
N ILE A 170 -16.05 24.22 -23.92
CA ILE A 170 -14.65 24.34 -23.55
C ILE A 170 -14.53 24.17 -22.02
N GLN A 171 -14.11 23.00 -21.57
CA GLN A 171 -13.62 22.84 -20.21
C GLN A 171 -12.23 23.46 -20.16
N THR A 172 -12.11 24.49 -19.34
CA THR A 172 -10.89 25.26 -19.13
C THR A 172 -9.76 24.34 -18.67
N GLN A 173 -8.56 24.68 -19.13
CA GLN A 173 -7.27 24.00 -18.87
C GLN A 173 -7.11 23.59 -17.39
N ASP A 174 -6.47 22.43 -17.18
CA ASP A 174 -6.04 21.75 -15.92
C ASP A 174 -6.83 20.53 -15.38
N ALA A 175 -7.97 20.13 -15.95
CA ALA A 175 -8.72 18.94 -15.47
C ALA A 175 -8.85 17.78 -16.48
N GLY A 176 -8.43 17.96 -17.73
CA GLY A 176 -8.88 17.10 -18.84
C GLY A 176 -8.22 15.72 -18.99
N ALA A 177 -7.07 15.45 -18.37
CA ALA A 177 -6.38 14.17 -18.56
C ALA A 177 -6.91 13.03 -17.66
N VAL A 178 -7.74 13.36 -16.66
CA VAL A 178 -8.17 12.44 -15.58
C VAL A 178 -9.70 12.23 -15.58
N ALA A 179 -10.43 12.88 -16.48
CA ALA A 179 -11.90 12.96 -16.43
C ALA A 179 -12.64 11.61 -16.52
N ASP A 180 -12.00 10.57 -17.07
CA ASP A 180 -12.62 9.26 -17.31
C ASP A 180 -12.17 8.16 -16.31
N LEU A 181 -11.35 8.49 -15.30
CA LEU A 181 -10.98 7.57 -14.23
C LEU A 181 -11.66 8.01 -12.94
N GLU A 182 -12.57 7.17 -12.43
CA GLU A 182 -13.20 7.39 -11.13
C GLU A 182 -12.12 7.40 -10.04
N ARG A 183 -12.01 8.51 -9.31
CA ARG A 183 -11.22 8.57 -8.09
C ARG A 183 -11.81 7.60 -7.06
N PRO A 184 -10.99 7.02 -6.17
CA PRO A 184 -11.50 6.23 -5.05
C PRO A 184 -12.61 6.99 -4.32
N ASP A 185 -13.69 6.30 -3.92
CA ASP A 185 -14.84 6.91 -3.23
C ASP A 185 -14.42 7.74 -2.01
N SER A 186 -13.39 7.28 -1.30
CA SER A 186 -12.78 7.95 -0.15
C SER A 186 -12.19 9.34 -0.47
N GLN A 187 -11.93 9.63 -1.75
CA GLN A 187 -11.29 10.85 -2.24
C GLN A 187 -12.22 11.75 -3.08
N GLN A 188 -13.52 11.44 -3.15
CA GLN A 188 -14.48 12.28 -3.85
C GLN A 188 -14.78 13.60 -3.10
N ASP A 189 -14.46 13.67 -1.79
CA ASP A 189 -14.58 14.89 -0.98
C ASP A 189 -13.23 15.65 -0.90
N ASP A 190 -13.18 16.87 -1.46
CA ASP A 190 -12.02 17.76 -1.44
C ASP A 190 -11.89 18.59 -0.13
N GLY A 191 -12.63 18.26 0.94
CA GLY A 191 -12.71 19.00 2.22
C GLY A 191 -11.44 19.04 3.10
N HIS A 192 -10.26 19.10 2.49
CA HIS A 192 -8.99 18.72 3.10
C HIS A 192 -7.86 19.70 2.74
N GLY A 193 -7.71 20.77 3.53
CA GLY A 193 -6.68 21.81 3.34
C GLY A 193 -5.42 21.67 4.20
N GLU A 194 -4.46 22.56 3.98
CA GLU A 194 -3.28 22.76 4.83
C GLU A 194 -3.68 23.43 6.15
N PRO A 195 -3.10 23.02 7.30
CA PRO A 195 -3.42 23.62 8.58
C PRO A 195 -2.83 25.03 8.68
N GLU A 196 -3.60 25.99 9.22
CA GLU A 196 -3.12 27.36 9.48
C GLU A 196 -1.92 27.36 10.44
N THR A 197 -1.90 26.43 11.41
CA THR A 197 -0.78 26.24 12.33
C THR A 197 -0.60 24.76 12.65
N THR A 198 0.64 24.37 12.97
CA THR A 198 1.01 23.00 13.40
C THR A 198 1.48 22.94 14.85
N GLY A 199 1.37 24.06 15.58
CA GLY A 199 1.76 24.15 16.97
C GLY A 199 0.68 23.59 17.89
N VAL A 200 1.10 23.00 19.01
CA VAL A 200 0.21 22.46 20.04
C VAL A 200 0.40 23.20 21.36
N SER A 201 -0.61 23.17 22.22
CA SER A 201 -0.50 23.77 23.56
C SER A 201 0.50 23.01 24.42
N GLU A 202 1.06 23.70 25.41
CA GLU A 202 1.93 23.06 26.41
C GLU A 202 1.22 21.91 27.15
N SER A 203 -0.08 22.06 27.42
CA SER A 203 -0.89 21.01 28.04
C SER A 203 -0.93 19.71 27.23
N VAL A 204 -0.93 19.78 25.89
CA VAL A 204 -0.86 18.60 25.02
C VAL A 204 0.51 17.92 25.15
N ILE A 205 1.60 18.71 25.14
CA ILE A 205 2.96 18.20 25.33
C ILE A 205 3.09 17.49 26.67
N GLN A 206 2.56 18.11 27.74
CA GLN A 206 2.60 17.58 29.09
C GLN A 206 1.80 16.29 29.22
N THR A 207 0.59 16.23 28.65
CA THR A 207 -0.27 15.04 28.63
C THR A 207 0.43 13.84 27.97
N ILE A 208 1.10 14.07 26.84
CA ILE A 208 1.84 13.02 26.13
C ILE A 208 3.09 12.60 26.94
N GLY A 209 3.75 13.54 27.62
CA GLY A 209 4.85 13.24 28.54
C GLY A 209 4.41 12.36 29.71
N ASP A 210 3.27 12.67 30.33
CA ASP A 210 2.71 11.93 31.46
C ASP A 210 2.38 10.48 31.09
N ALA A 211 1.88 10.26 29.87
CA ALA A 211 1.59 8.93 29.37
C ALA A 211 2.81 7.99 29.34
N HIS A 212 4.02 8.52 29.21
CA HIS A 212 5.24 7.70 29.15
C HIS A 212 5.69 7.20 30.52
N ASP A 213 5.34 7.87 31.62
CA ASP A 213 5.66 7.44 32.99
C ASP A 213 4.42 6.91 33.74
N ASN A 214 3.44 6.39 32.99
CA ASN A 214 2.19 5.83 33.51
C ASN A 214 2.00 4.35 33.11
N PRO A 215 2.91 3.43 33.51
CA PRO A 215 2.76 2.02 33.20
C PRO A 215 1.49 1.43 33.86
N PRO A 216 0.79 0.49 33.22
CA PRO A 216 -0.33 -0.21 33.84
C PRO A 216 0.06 -0.87 35.16
N GLN A 217 -0.89 -0.99 36.08
CA GLN A 217 -0.63 -1.66 37.35
C GLN A 217 -0.12 -3.09 37.12
N GLY A 218 1.01 -3.42 37.74
CA GLY A 218 1.65 -4.73 37.62
C GLY A 218 2.51 -4.90 36.37
N PHE A 219 2.69 -3.85 35.54
CA PHE A 219 3.56 -3.91 34.38
C PHE A 219 5.04 -3.74 34.75
N SER A 220 5.86 -4.76 34.48
CA SER A 220 7.30 -4.80 34.77
C SER A 220 8.11 -4.18 33.63
N VAL A 221 8.32 -2.86 33.68
CA VAL A 221 9.14 -2.13 32.69
C VAL A 221 10.63 -2.50 32.82
N HIS A 222 11.30 -2.75 31.68
CA HIS A 222 12.75 -2.95 31.66
C HIS A 222 13.49 -1.72 32.24
N PRO A 223 14.47 -1.87 33.16
CA PRO A 223 15.08 -0.74 33.88
C PRO A 223 15.65 0.38 32.99
N LYS A 224 16.33 0.02 31.88
CA LYS A 224 16.83 1.00 30.90
C LYS A 224 15.71 1.80 30.22
N LEU A 225 14.55 1.19 30.02
CA LEU A 225 13.39 1.85 29.40
C LEU A 225 12.68 2.75 30.40
N GLN A 226 12.61 2.38 31.68
CA GLN A 226 12.08 3.27 32.71
C GLN A 226 12.86 4.58 32.76
N ALA A 227 14.20 4.53 32.68
CA ALA A 227 15.03 5.72 32.62
C ALA A 227 14.72 6.59 31.39
N LEU A 228 14.51 5.98 30.22
CA LEU A 228 14.08 6.67 29.00
C LEU A 228 12.71 7.33 29.16
N MET A 229 11.74 6.63 29.76
CA MET A 229 10.39 7.13 29.99
C MET A 229 10.38 8.34 30.92
N ARG A 230 11.08 8.28 32.05
CA ARG A 230 11.23 9.43 32.96
C ARG A 230 11.92 10.62 32.29
N LYS A 231 12.90 10.35 31.42
CA LYS A 231 13.54 11.41 30.63
C LYS A 231 12.56 12.10 29.68
N ARG A 232 11.63 11.35 29.05
CA ARG A 232 10.57 11.94 28.21
C ARG A 232 9.59 12.77 29.03
N LEU A 233 9.21 12.29 30.21
CA LEU A 233 8.42 13.08 31.16
C LEU A 233 9.13 14.40 31.49
N GLU A 234 10.42 14.37 31.84
CA GLU A 234 11.21 15.58 32.10
C GLU A 234 11.26 16.50 30.89
N MET A 235 11.53 15.98 29.68
CA MET A 235 11.55 16.77 28.44
C MET A 235 10.23 17.48 28.16
N SER A 236 9.10 16.89 28.56
CA SER A 236 7.79 17.50 28.39
C SER A 236 7.56 18.72 29.29
N ARG A 237 8.36 18.88 30.35
CA ARG A 237 8.28 19.99 31.31
C ARG A 237 9.39 21.02 31.11
N SER A 238 10.62 20.56 30.90
CA SER A 238 11.80 21.43 30.83
C SER A 238 12.25 21.77 29.41
N GLY A 239 11.65 21.13 28.39
CA GLY A 239 12.05 21.26 27.00
C GLY A 239 13.20 20.32 26.64
N SER A 240 14.13 20.76 25.78
CA SER A 240 15.24 19.93 25.29
C SER A 240 14.80 18.60 24.65
N ILE A 241 13.68 18.64 23.93
CA ILE A 241 13.05 17.51 23.27
C ILE A 241 13.99 16.91 22.22
N ASP A 242 14.27 15.61 22.34
CA ASP A 242 15.04 14.86 21.34
C ASP A 242 14.17 14.42 20.14
N TRP A 243 14.80 13.81 19.13
CA TRP A 243 14.11 13.44 17.89
C TRP A 243 12.97 12.44 18.11
N ALA A 244 13.24 11.39 18.88
CA ALA A 244 12.27 10.31 19.08
C ALA A 244 11.08 10.80 19.90
N PHE A 245 11.32 11.63 20.92
CA PHE A 245 10.21 12.20 21.67
C PHE A 245 9.45 13.26 20.86
N GLY A 246 10.11 14.06 20.02
CA GLY A 246 9.45 14.98 19.10
C GLY A 246 8.50 14.26 18.13
N GLU A 247 8.92 13.13 17.56
CA GLU A 247 8.06 12.28 16.72
C GLU A 247 6.83 11.78 17.49
N LEU A 248 7.02 11.27 18.71
CA LEU A 248 5.91 10.78 19.55
C LEU A 248 4.98 11.90 20.01
N LEU A 249 5.48 13.12 20.21
CA LEU A 249 4.66 14.30 20.47
C LEU A 249 3.78 14.64 19.28
N ALA A 250 4.32 14.63 18.06
CA ALA A 250 3.55 14.87 16.85
C ALA A 250 2.48 13.78 16.60
N ILE A 251 2.83 12.51 16.82
CA ILE A 251 1.87 11.41 16.72
C ILE A 251 0.78 11.57 17.80
N GLY A 252 1.18 11.77 19.07
CA GLY A 252 0.26 11.91 20.19
C GLY A 252 -0.71 13.09 20.03
N SER A 253 -0.24 14.23 19.51
CA SER A 253 -1.11 15.38 19.26
C SER A 253 -2.13 15.10 18.17
N LEU A 254 -1.73 14.46 17.07
CA LEU A 254 -2.66 14.06 16.00
C LEU A 254 -3.72 13.10 16.52
N LEU A 255 -3.36 12.15 17.39
CA LEU A 255 -4.32 11.24 18.00
C LEU A 255 -5.34 12.01 18.86
N LEU A 256 -4.90 12.99 19.65
CA LEU A 256 -5.78 13.86 20.45
C LEU A 256 -6.69 14.75 19.58
N GLU A 257 -6.23 15.14 18.39
CA GLU A 257 -7.00 15.85 17.36
C GLU A 257 -7.90 14.91 16.52
N ASN A 258 -8.03 13.64 16.93
CA ASN A 258 -8.83 12.62 16.27
C ASN A 258 -8.37 12.31 14.83
N THR A 259 -7.06 12.42 14.57
CA THR A 259 -6.41 11.96 13.34
C THR A 259 -5.75 10.60 13.58
N PRO A 260 -6.22 9.51 12.93
CA PRO A 260 -5.60 8.20 13.08
C PRO A 260 -4.19 8.19 12.51
N VAL A 261 -3.29 7.45 13.16
CA VAL A 261 -1.91 7.32 12.71
C VAL A 261 -1.59 5.85 12.49
N ARG A 262 -1.03 5.51 11.33
CA ARG A 262 -0.48 4.20 11.00
C ARG A 262 1.02 4.33 10.74
N LEU A 263 1.84 3.61 11.50
CA LEU A 263 3.28 3.50 11.30
C LEU A 263 3.66 2.03 11.13
N ALA A 264 4.22 1.69 9.99
CA ALA A 264 4.68 0.34 9.69
C ALA A 264 6.09 0.37 9.12
N GLY A 265 6.96 -0.47 9.65
CA GLY A 265 8.31 -0.70 9.14
C GLY A 265 8.98 -1.86 9.88
N GLN A 266 10.14 -2.30 9.41
CA GLN A 266 10.88 -3.36 10.08
C GLN A 266 11.39 -2.83 11.43
N ASP A 267 11.00 -3.50 12.52
CA ASP A 267 11.32 -3.10 13.90
C ASP A 267 10.84 -1.69 14.31
N SER A 268 9.88 -1.10 13.60
CA SER A 268 9.41 0.28 13.87
C SER A 268 8.81 0.47 15.26
N ARG A 269 8.25 -0.57 15.90
CA ARG A 269 7.70 -0.48 17.27
C ARG A 269 8.76 -0.08 18.31
N ARG A 270 9.92 -0.71 18.23
CA ARG A 270 11.12 -0.37 19.02
C ARG A 270 11.85 0.83 18.42
N GLY A 271 11.86 0.90 17.09
CA GLY A 271 12.82 1.62 16.27
C GLY A 271 14.08 0.81 16.07
N THR A 272 14.58 0.75 14.82
CA THR A 272 15.85 0.11 14.44
C THR A 272 16.97 0.46 15.41
N PHE A 273 16.95 1.69 15.89
CA PHE A 273 18.02 2.31 16.64
C PHE A 273 17.72 2.49 18.13
N VAL A 274 16.75 1.72 18.64
CA VAL A 274 16.39 1.67 20.06
C VAL A 274 15.99 3.06 20.57
N GLN A 275 15.36 3.86 19.71
CA GLN A 275 15.02 5.24 19.98
C GLN A 275 13.53 5.45 20.26
N ARG A 276 12.64 4.68 19.61
CA ARG A 276 11.21 4.99 19.57
C ARG A 276 10.46 4.41 20.76
N HIS A 277 10.55 3.10 20.99
CA HIS A 277 9.83 2.43 22.09
C HIS A 277 8.36 2.89 22.21
N ALA A 278 7.65 2.88 21.08
CA ALA A 278 6.21 3.19 21.05
C ALA A 278 5.38 2.01 21.59
N VAL A 279 5.97 0.82 21.60
CA VAL A 279 5.47 -0.38 22.29
C VAL A 279 6.53 -0.86 23.28
N LEU A 280 6.10 -1.11 24.51
CA LEU A 280 6.90 -1.73 25.56
C LEU A 280 6.39 -3.15 25.80
N HIS A 281 7.30 -4.04 26.19
CA HIS A 281 6.98 -5.42 26.59
C HIS A 281 7.24 -5.59 28.08
N ASP A 282 6.27 -6.18 28.77
CA ASP A 282 6.40 -6.59 30.15
C ASP A 282 7.50 -7.66 30.27
N ARG A 283 8.43 -7.48 31.21
CA ARG A 283 9.57 -8.38 31.37
C ARG A 283 9.18 -9.80 31.79
N ASP A 284 8.08 -9.95 32.51
CA ASP A 284 7.70 -11.19 33.18
C ASP A 284 6.69 -11.99 32.35
N ASN A 285 5.82 -11.32 31.59
CA ASN A 285 4.74 -11.99 30.83
C ASN A 285 4.65 -11.62 29.34
N GLY A 286 5.46 -10.67 28.86
CA GLY A 286 5.52 -10.28 27.45
C GLY A 286 4.33 -9.46 26.93
N GLN A 287 3.38 -9.08 27.79
CA GLN A 287 2.25 -8.21 27.42
C GLN A 287 2.75 -6.87 26.87
N GLU A 288 2.01 -6.34 25.90
CA GLU A 288 2.35 -5.08 25.23
C GLU A 288 1.67 -3.90 25.93
N TRP A 289 2.43 -2.84 26.21
CA TRP A 289 1.90 -1.55 26.62
C TRP A 289 2.32 -0.46 25.63
N LEU A 290 1.34 0.35 25.20
CA LEU A 290 1.52 1.46 24.28
C LEU A 290 1.18 2.77 25.00
N PRO A 291 2.17 3.61 25.36
CA PRO A 291 1.92 4.87 26.05
C PRO A 291 0.92 5.78 25.33
N LEU A 292 0.97 5.84 24.00
CA LEU A 292 0.08 6.70 23.20
C LEU A 292 -1.31 6.11 22.95
N ALA A 293 -1.62 4.91 23.44
CA ALA A 293 -2.92 4.28 23.18
C ALA A 293 -4.07 4.83 24.03
N ASN A 294 -3.77 5.45 25.19
CA ASN A 294 -4.75 5.89 26.18
C ASN A 294 -4.45 7.31 26.73
N LEU A 295 -4.22 8.27 25.84
CA LEU A 295 -4.10 9.70 26.13
C LEU A 295 -5.45 10.36 26.46
N SER A 296 -6.56 9.89 25.85
CA SER A 296 -7.91 10.44 26.01
C SER A 296 -8.99 9.47 25.54
N ASP A 297 -10.19 9.50 26.14
CA ASP A 297 -11.33 8.67 25.74
C ASP A 297 -11.84 8.93 24.31
N ARG A 298 -11.51 10.11 23.75
CA ARG A 298 -11.96 10.56 22.42
C ARG A 298 -10.86 10.61 21.37
N GLN A 299 -9.66 10.06 21.67
CA GLN A 299 -8.56 10.07 20.72
C GLN A 299 -8.80 9.12 19.54
N ALA A 300 -8.10 9.38 18.43
CA ALA A 300 -8.01 8.45 17.33
C ALA A 300 -7.07 7.27 17.65
N ARG A 301 -7.15 6.24 16.80
CA ARG A 301 -6.37 5.01 16.96
C ARG A 301 -4.94 5.17 16.44
N PHE A 302 -3.99 4.68 17.23
CA PHE A 302 -2.61 4.49 16.80
C PHE A 302 -2.38 3.04 16.40
N TRP A 303 -2.03 2.83 15.14
CA TRP A 303 -1.62 1.54 14.60
C TRP A 303 -0.12 1.54 14.35
N ILE A 304 0.62 0.82 15.18
CA ILE A 304 2.06 0.64 15.00
C ILE A 304 2.40 -0.84 14.88
N TYR A 305 3.13 -1.18 13.83
CA TYR A 305 3.42 -2.57 13.49
C TYR A 305 4.87 -2.76 13.05
N ASP A 306 5.43 -3.91 13.42
CA ASP A 306 6.62 -4.42 12.74
C ASP A 306 6.17 -5.21 11.51
N THR A 307 6.77 -4.94 10.37
CA THR A 307 6.42 -5.59 9.10
C THR A 307 7.13 -6.93 8.94
N LEU A 308 6.75 -7.72 7.91
CA LEU A 308 7.70 -8.73 7.44
C LEU A 308 8.94 -8.05 6.83
N LEU A 309 10.00 -8.83 6.63
CA LEU A 309 11.19 -8.41 5.89
C LEU A 309 10.90 -8.33 4.38
N SER A 310 10.13 -7.32 4.00
CA SER A 310 9.72 -6.99 2.64
C SER A 310 9.60 -5.47 2.54
N GLU A 311 10.26 -4.88 1.56
CA GLU A 311 10.05 -3.48 1.21
C GLU A 311 8.96 -3.35 0.15
N TYR A 312 8.96 -4.22 -0.87
CA TYR A 312 8.10 -4.08 -2.04
C TYR A 312 6.61 -4.22 -1.68
N ALA A 313 6.20 -5.36 -1.13
CA ALA A 313 4.81 -5.56 -0.75
C ALA A 313 4.38 -4.70 0.44
N ALA A 314 5.26 -4.48 1.43
CA ALA A 314 4.94 -3.64 2.59
C ALA A 314 4.70 -2.17 2.18
N MET A 315 5.59 -1.56 1.39
CA MET A 315 5.42 -0.18 0.93
C MET A 315 4.19 -0.06 0.02
N GLY A 316 3.96 -1.04 -0.87
CA GLY A 316 2.75 -1.08 -1.70
C GLY A 316 1.46 -1.13 -0.88
N PHE A 317 1.45 -1.90 0.22
CA PHE A 317 0.31 -1.94 1.14
C PHE A 317 0.09 -0.59 1.83
N GLU A 318 1.14 0.05 2.35
CA GLU A 318 1.01 1.35 3.01
C GLU A 318 0.58 2.45 2.03
N TYR A 319 1.03 2.40 0.77
CA TYR A 319 0.51 3.25 -0.30
C TYR A 319 -1.00 3.04 -0.49
N GLY A 320 -1.47 1.81 -0.68
CA GLY A 320 -2.90 1.51 -0.82
C GLY A 320 -3.72 1.94 0.40
N TYR A 321 -3.20 1.75 1.61
CA TYR A 321 -3.85 2.22 2.83
C TYR A 321 -4.00 3.75 2.86
N SER A 322 -2.98 4.49 2.42
CA SER A 322 -3.01 5.96 2.38
C SER A 322 -3.97 6.53 1.33
N VAL A 323 -4.23 5.76 0.26
CA VAL A 323 -5.20 6.10 -0.77
C VAL A 323 -6.61 5.99 -0.19
N GLU A 324 -6.92 4.88 0.49
CA GLU A 324 -8.26 4.64 1.04
C GLU A 324 -8.56 5.35 2.36
N ARG A 325 -7.52 5.74 3.11
CA ARG A 325 -7.63 6.46 4.38
C ARG A 325 -7.01 7.86 4.28
N PRO A 326 -7.58 8.77 3.47
CA PRO A 326 -7.08 10.15 3.35
C PRO A 326 -7.21 10.94 4.67
N ASP A 327 -7.95 10.39 5.64
CA ASP A 327 -8.10 10.91 6.98
C ASP A 327 -6.96 10.53 7.94
N ALA A 328 -6.13 9.55 7.58
CA ALA A 328 -5.06 9.04 8.42
C ALA A 328 -3.68 9.56 8.01
N LEU A 329 -2.78 9.73 8.98
CA LEU A 329 -1.36 9.85 8.72
C LEU A 329 -0.77 8.45 8.57
N VAL A 330 -0.26 8.13 7.39
CA VAL A 330 0.33 6.82 7.07
C VAL A 330 1.83 6.96 6.86
N LEU A 331 2.61 6.23 7.64
CA LEU A 331 4.07 6.25 7.60
C LEU A 331 4.60 4.84 7.32
N TRP A 332 5.46 4.75 6.31
CA TRP A 332 6.29 3.57 6.07
C TRP A 332 7.75 3.91 6.43
N GLU A 333 8.38 3.09 7.27
CA GLU A 333 9.77 3.29 7.70
C GLU A 333 10.68 2.18 7.17
N ALA A 334 11.72 2.58 6.44
CA ALA A 334 12.81 1.68 6.08
C ALA A 334 13.75 1.47 7.28
N GLN A 335 14.32 0.27 7.42
CA GLN A 335 15.31 0.01 8.47
C GLN A 335 16.53 0.94 8.32
N PHE A 336 17.04 1.07 7.10
CA PHE A 336 17.92 2.11 6.60
C PHE A 336 17.37 2.60 5.26
N GLY A 337 17.57 3.88 4.93
CA GLY A 337 17.03 4.46 3.70
C GLY A 337 17.56 3.79 2.43
N ASP A 338 18.74 3.17 2.50
CA ASP A 338 19.39 2.44 1.41
C ASP A 338 18.50 1.31 0.86
N PHE A 339 17.69 0.67 1.71
CA PHE A 339 16.84 -0.48 1.35
C PHE A 339 15.54 -0.11 0.63
N ALA A 340 15.17 1.18 0.58
CA ALA A 340 13.96 1.61 -0.14
C ALA A 340 13.99 1.26 -1.64
N ASN A 341 15.17 0.99 -2.20
CA ASN A 341 15.32 0.51 -3.58
C ASN A 341 14.64 -0.85 -3.83
N GLY A 342 14.42 -1.68 -2.81
CA GLY A 342 13.64 -2.93 -2.93
C GLY A 342 12.19 -2.69 -3.33
N ALA A 343 11.67 -1.48 -3.08
CA ALA A 343 10.33 -1.04 -3.45
C ALA A 343 10.32 0.00 -4.57
N GLN A 344 11.37 0.06 -5.40
CA GLN A 344 11.51 1.11 -6.44
C GLN A 344 10.29 1.16 -7.38
N THR A 345 9.70 0.02 -7.74
CA THR A 345 8.48 0.00 -8.58
C THR A 345 7.29 0.69 -7.91
N ILE A 346 7.16 0.61 -6.57
CA ILE A 346 6.10 1.37 -5.85
C ILE A 346 6.41 2.86 -5.89
N ILE A 347 7.67 3.24 -5.74
CA ILE A 347 8.09 4.63 -5.78
C ILE A 347 7.81 5.24 -7.17
N ASP A 348 8.24 4.56 -8.23
CA ASP A 348 8.15 5.05 -9.61
C ASP A 348 6.72 5.01 -10.14
N GLU A 349 6.01 3.89 -9.96
CA GLU A 349 4.71 3.69 -10.61
C GLU A 349 3.52 4.16 -9.79
N PHE A 350 3.70 4.41 -8.48
CA PHE A 350 2.60 4.79 -7.60
C PHE A 350 2.89 6.11 -6.87
N ILE A 351 3.90 6.14 -6.01
CA ILE A 351 4.13 7.29 -5.12
C ILE A 351 4.44 8.57 -5.92
N SER A 352 5.27 8.48 -6.96
CA SER A 352 5.69 9.66 -7.73
C SER A 352 4.75 10.05 -8.87
N SER A 353 3.88 9.16 -9.35
CA SER A 353 3.19 9.33 -10.63
C SER A 353 1.69 9.06 -10.63
N ALA A 354 1.12 8.45 -9.57
CA ALA A 354 -0.29 8.04 -9.57
C ALA A 354 -1.29 9.21 -9.67
N GLU A 355 -0.99 10.37 -9.07
CA GLU A 355 -1.88 11.54 -9.17
C GLU A 355 -2.02 11.99 -10.64
N GLN A 356 -0.90 12.03 -11.37
CA GLN A 356 -0.90 12.41 -12.79
C GLN A 356 -1.51 11.32 -13.68
N LYS A 357 -1.24 10.04 -13.41
CA LYS A 357 -1.72 8.93 -14.24
C LYS A 357 -3.20 8.62 -14.02
N TRP A 358 -3.67 8.71 -12.78
CA TRP A 358 -4.96 8.16 -12.35
C TRP A 358 -5.79 9.11 -11.48
N GLY A 359 -5.33 10.32 -11.20
CA GLY A 359 -6.02 11.23 -10.26
C GLY A 359 -5.99 10.78 -8.81
N GLN A 360 -5.21 9.76 -8.48
CA GLN A 360 -5.19 9.12 -7.17
C GLN A 360 -4.19 9.81 -6.25
N ARG A 361 -4.68 10.37 -5.15
CA ARG A 361 -3.85 11.05 -4.15
C ARG A 361 -3.38 10.10 -3.05
N SER A 362 -2.21 10.36 -2.49
CA SER A 362 -1.64 9.56 -1.39
C SER A 362 -0.98 10.47 -0.36
N SER A 363 -1.25 10.21 0.92
CA SER A 363 -0.65 10.91 2.05
C SER A 363 0.60 10.23 2.62
N VAL A 364 1.08 9.15 1.98
CA VAL A 364 2.13 8.29 2.55
C VAL A 364 3.41 9.08 2.85
N VAL A 365 3.95 8.86 4.05
CA VAL A 365 5.24 9.41 4.50
C VAL A 365 6.27 8.28 4.42
N LEU A 366 7.32 8.47 3.63
CA LEU A 366 8.47 7.56 3.66
C LEU A 366 9.51 8.11 4.64
N LEU A 367 9.76 7.36 5.72
CA LEU A 367 10.82 7.63 6.70
C LEU A 367 12.07 6.85 6.30
N LEU A 368 13.08 7.55 5.78
CA LEU A 368 14.27 6.96 5.20
C LEU A 368 15.52 7.40 5.98
N PRO A 369 16.01 6.61 6.96
CA PRO A 369 17.22 6.95 7.70
C PRO A 369 18.42 7.18 6.77
N HIS A 370 19.13 8.29 6.96
CA HIS A 370 20.21 8.74 6.07
C HIS A 370 21.31 9.41 6.88
N GLY A 371 22.58 9.09 6.58
CA GLY A 371 23.73 9.71 7.21
C GLY A 371 25.04 8.97 6.92
N TYR A 372 26.06 9.71 6.48
CA TYR A 372 27.41 9.16 6.25
C TYR A 372 28.18 9.06 7.57
N GLU A 373 27.95 7.98 8.31
CA GLU A 373 28.53 7.74 9.65
C GLU A 373 29.61 6.64 9.65
N GLY A 374 30.09 6.22 8.47
CA GLY A 374 31.14 5.20 8.34
C GLY A 374 30.66 3.76 8.42
N GLN A 375 29.35 3.51 8.28
CA GLN A 375 28.74 2.17 8.36
C GLN A 375 28.77 1.40 7.02
N GLY A 376 29.37 1.98 5.97
CA GLY A 376 29.50 1.36 4.66
C GLY A 376 28.42 1.78 3.65
N PRO A 377 28.48 1.26 2.41
CA PRO A 377 27.69 1.75 1.28
C PRO A 377 26.18 1.48 1.39
N ASP A 378 25.76 0.47 2.16
CA ASP A 378 24.35 0.06 2.30
C ASP A 378 23.70 0.54 3.60
N HIS A 379 24.36 1.44 4.33
CA HIS A 379 23.90 2.00 5.61
C HIS A 379 24.20 3.49 5.71
N SER A 380 24.17 4.21 4.58
CA SER A 380 24.61 5.60 4.50
C SER A 380 23.62 6.51 3.78
N SER A 381 22.98 6.04 2.72
CA SER A 381 22.25 6.90 1.79
C SER A 381 20.84 6.40 1.46
N ALA A 382 19.85 7.19 1.87
CA ALA A 382 18.49 7.14 1.32
C ALA A 382 18.37 7.54 -0.18
N ARG A 383 19.47 7.78 -0.90
CA ARG A 383 19.48 8.16 -2.33
C ARG A 383 18.57 9.34 -2.65
N ILE A 384 18.68 10.40 -1.85
CA ILE A 384 17.82 11.60 -1.92
C ILE A 384 17.83 12.19 -3.34
N GLU A 385 18.95 12.13 -4.04
CA GLU A 385 19.11 12.56 -5.43
C GLU A 385 18.11 11.88 -6.39
N ARG A 386 17.77 10.61 -6.16
CA ARG A 386 16.79 9.88 -6.98
C ARG A 386 15.37 10.38 -6.73
N PHE A 387 15.02 10.62 -5.48
CA PHE A 387 13.71 11.22 -5.14
C PHE A 387 13.58 12.63 -5.72
N LEU A 388 14.65 13.43 -5.67
CA LEU A 388 14.66 14.75 -6.30
C LEU A 388 14.53 14.67 -7.82
N GLN A 389 15.12 13.67 -8.47
CA GLN A 389 14.96 13.44 -9.91
C GLN A 389 13.53 13.04 -10.30
N LEU A 390 12.81 12.33 -9.42
CA LEU A 390 11.41 11.95 -9.61
C LEU A 390 10.42 13.09 -9.29
N CYS A 391 10.88 14.17 -8.66
CA CYS A 391 10.03 15.32 -8.39
C CYS A 391 9.69 16.04 -9.70
N ALA A 392 8.41 16.20 -9.97
CA ALA A 392 7.88 17.00 -11.06
C ALA A 392 6.71 17.82 -10.53
N GLU A 393 6.76 19.14 -10.75
CA GLU A 393 5.78 20.10 -10.26
C GLU A 393 5.55 19.97 -8.74
N GLN A 394 4.50 19.24 -8.40
CA GLN A 394 3.89 19.19 -7.09
C GLN A 394 3.58 17.74 -6.68
N ASN A 395 4.13 16.75 -7.39
CA ASN A 395 3.83 15.33 -7.17
C ASN A 395 4.30 14.78 -5.82
N MET A 396 5.37 15.33 -5.22
CA MET A 396 5.89 14.89 -3.92
C MET A 396 6.68 15.98 -3.19
N THR A 397 6.81 15.84 -1.87
CA THR A 397 7.66 16.69 -1.03
C THR A 397 8.91 15.93 -0.58
N VAL A 398 10.10 16.44 -0.82
CA VAL A 398 11.34 15.82 -0.31
C VAL A 398 11.93 16.70 0.79
N ALA A 399 12.13 16.13 1.98
CA ALA A 399 12.59 16.87 3.15
C ALA A 399 13.78 16.19 3.84
N ARG A 400 14.70 17.01 4.36
CA ARG A 400 15.81 16.59 5.23
C ARG A 400 15.83 17.46 6.50
N PRO A 401 14.88 17.23 7.44
CA PRO A 401 14.83 17.99 8.68
C PRO A 401 16.11 17.81 9.50
N SER A 402 16.60 18.91 10.10
CA SER A 402 17.82 18.94 10.92
C SER A 402 17.54 19.16 12.42
N THR A 403 16.27 19.37 12.80
CA THR A 403 15.86 19.55 14.20
C THR A 403 14.58 18.77 14.50
N PRO A 404 14.40 18.27 15.74
CA PRO A 404 13.19 17.54 16.16
C PRO A 404 11.89 18.32 15.91
N ARG A 405 11.92 19.65 16.12
CA ARG A 405 10.79 20.54 15.86
C ARG A 405 10.33 20.49 14.40
N ARG A 406 11.27 20.52 13.45
CA ARG A 406 10.95 20.51 12.00
C ARG A 406 10.36 19.18 11.55
N THR A 407 10.76 18.06 12.16
CA THR A 407 10.17 16.73 11.91
C THR A 407 8.73 16.65 12.41
N SER A 408 8.50 17.17 13.61
CA SER A 408 7.17 17.24 14.23
C SER A 408 6.22 18.07 13.35
N THR A 409 6.68 19.24 12.88
CA THR A 409 5.95 20.09 11.92
C THR A 409 5.71 19.38 10.58
N CYS A 410 6.66 18.62 10.04
CA CYS A 410 6.49 17.90 8.77
C CYS A 410 5.45 16.78 8.87
N CYS A 411 5.29 16.17 10.04
CA CYS A 411 4.24 15.17 10.31
C CYS A 411 2.88 15.85 10.56
N ALA A 412 2.85 16.93 11.35
CA ALA A 412 1.63 17.65 11.74
C ALA A 412 1.04 18.51 10.60
N ALA A 413 1.86 19.03 9.67
CA ALA A 413 1.40 19.81 8.52
C ALA A 413 0.50 19.04 7.55
N ARG A 414 0.23 17.75 7.80
CA ARG A 414 -0.45 16.86 6.87
C ARG A 414 -1.93 16.64 7.11
N ARG A 415 -2.55 17.26 8.13
CA ARG A 415 -4.03 17.36 8.19
C ARG A 415 -4.59 18.37 9.19
N THR A 416 -5.64 19.10 8.76
CA THR A 416 -6.82 19.50 9.57
C THR A 416 -8.13 19.37 8.78
N ARG A 417 -9.26 19.14 9.49
CA ARG A 417 -10.65 19.40 9.04
C ARG A 417 -11.04 20.80 9.54
N GLY A 418 -11.65 21.63 8.69
CA GLY A 418 -12.20 22.93 9.10
C GLY A 418 -13.23 23.48 8.10
N PRO A 419 -14.34 24.08 8.56
CA PRO A 419 -15.41 24.60 7.72
C PRO A 419 -15.05 26.01 7.24
N ALA A 420 -14.20 26.13 6.22
CA ALA A 420 -13.98 27.38 5.52
C ALA A 420 -13.45 27.11 4.11
N ALA A 421 -14.38 26.85 3.19
CA ALA A 421 -14.07 26.88 1.77
C ALA A 421 -13.69 28.31 1.37
N ARG A 422 -12.41 28.53 1.07
CA ARG A 422 -11.98 29.54 0.09
C ARG A 422 -10.99 28.88 -0.85
N SER A 423 -11.36 28.88 -2.12
CA SER A 423 -10.67 28.32 -3.27
C SER A 423 -9.17 28.64 -3.30
N TRP A 424 -8.34 27.70 -2.84
CA TRP A 424 -6.89 27.68 -3.09
C TRP A 424 -6.49 26.22 -3.39
N SER A 425 -6.03 26.01 -4.61
CA SER A 425 -5.74 24.72 -5.24
C SER A 425 -4.40 24.14 -4.76
N SER A 426 -4.33 23.56 -3.56
CA SER A 426 -3.17 22.77 -3.16
C SER A 426 -3.59 21.47 -2.47
N PRO A 427 -3.64 20.34 -3.20
CA PRO A 427 -3.92 19.03 -2.61
C PRO A 427 -2.66 18.37 -2.03
N ARG A 428 -2.91 17.44 -1.10
CA ARG A 428 -1.98 16.72 -0.20
C ARG A 428 -1.06 15.77 -0.95
N ARG A 429 0.22 15.74 -0.53
CA ARG A 429 1.30 15.11 -1.30
C ARG A 429 2.07 14.06 -0.51
N PRO A 430 2.53 12.99 -1.16
CA PRO A 430 3.52 12.08 -0.60
C PRO A 430 4.76 12.86 -0.17
N CYS A 431 5.46 12.40 0.85
CA CYS A 431 6.74 13.00 1.19
C CYS A 431 7.76 11.98 1.64
N CYS A 432 8.97 12.18 1.14
CA CYS A 432 10.15 11.44 1.53
C CYS A 432 10.96 12.30 2.51
N GLY A 433 10.97 11.89 3.77
CA GLY A 433 11.69 12.57 4.85
C GLY A 433 12.91 11.75 5.26
N SER A 434 14.10 12.35 5.19
CA SER A 434 15.30 11.77 5.79
C SER A 434 15.50 12.28 7.21
N ALA A 435 15.44 11.38 8.20
CA ALA A 435 15.77 11.72 9.58
C ALA A 435 17.28 11.72 9.77
N ALA A 436 17.89 12.89 9.96
CA ALA A 436 19.28 12.98 10.39
C ALA A 436 19.37 12.66 11.89
N ARG A 437 20.08 11.59 12.24
CA ARG A 437 20.33 11.20 13.63
C ARG A 437 21.32 12.14 14.30
N ARG A 438 21.01 12.58 15.52
CA ARG A 438 22.01 12.91 16.52
C ARG A 438 21.59 12.31 17.85
N ALA A 439 22.12 11.14 18.16
CA ALA A 439 22.07 10.50 19.47
C ALA A 439 23.45 9.90 19.78
N THR A 440 24.45 10.75 19.96
CA THR A 440 25.67 10.38 20.67
C THR A 440 25.93 11.39 21.78
N SER A 441 25.95 10.86 23.00
CA SER A 441 26.41 11.53 24.20
C SER A 441 27.78 12.15 23.97
N ARG A 442 27.94 13.44 24.29
CA ARG A 442 29.25 14.03 24.56
C ARG A 442 29.95 13.13 25.57
N HIS A 443 31.07 12.49 25.22
CA HIS A 443 32.21 12.15 26.08
C HIS A 443 33.24 11.34 25.27
N SER A 444 34.20 12.03 24.62
CA SER A 444 35.60 11.59 24.46
C SER A 444 36.36 12.55 23.52
N HIS A 445 36.70 13.74 24.01
CA HIS A 445 37.89 14.43 23.54
C HIS A 445 38.98 14.20 24.57
N ARG A 446 39.89 13.26 24.29
CA ARG A 446 41.31 13.33 24.68
C ARG A 446 42.06 12.12 24.12
N ALA A 447 43.28 12.41 23.65
CA ALA A 447 44.36 11.51 23.28
C ALA A 447 44.32 10.88 21.88
N ALA A 448 44.89 11.59 20.91
CA ALA A 448 45.82 11.01 19.93
C ALA A 448 46.71 12.12 19.35
N SER A 449 47.71 12.53 20.14
CA SER A 449 48.96 13.09 19.61
C SER A 449 49.98 11.94 19.53
N SER A 450 50.83 11.95 18.50
CA SER A 450 51.94 11.02 18.19
C SER A 450 51.52 9.72 17.48
N ARG A 451 51.65 9.67 16.16
CA ARG A 451 52.86 9.37 15.38
C ARG A 451 52.63 9.74 13.92
#